data_AF-A0A315DI29-F1
#
_entry.id   AF-A0A315DI29-F1
#
_cell.length_a   1.000
_cell.length_b   1.000
_cell.length_c   1.000
_cell.angle_alpha   90.00
_cell.angle_beta   90.00
_cell.angle_gamma   90.00
#
_symmetry.space_group_name_H-M   'P 1'
#
loop_
_entity.id
_entity.type
_entity.pdbx_description
1 polymer ?
#
loop_
_entity_poly.entity_id
_entity_poly.type
_entity_poly.pdbx_seq_one_letter_code
_entity_poly.pdbx_strand_id
1 'polypeptide(L)'
;MLNIFTLANGRLFQEEIESLEELSRFQPIWVDLESPTLEEKRWIKQYFGLSIPEDAMDEDIEESARFYEEDNGELHIRSDFLIADEDEPRTVRCAFILNQHNADLKSQGVLFSIHDEDVPVFRLLRMRARRAPGLIEDAKEVLLKLFDADAEYSADTLEGIYDKLETAGKKVLSGDVTDAMAGEVLGAIARQEDLNGRIRRNVMDTRRAVSFMMRSKMLNAEQFEEARQILRDIDSLDSHTAFLFDKINFLMDATVGFININQNKIIKIFSVASVALLPPTLIASLYGMNFQYMPELSQKWGYPYALTLMVASAVVPMWYFRRRGWLK
;
A
#
# COMPACT_ATOMS: atom_id res chain seq x y z
N MET A 1 13.21 -23.46 8.61
CA MET A 1 14.65 -23.20 8.71
C MET A 1 14.91 -22.47 10.01
N LEU A 2 15.73 -23.09 10.85
CA LEU A 2 16.16 -22.56 12.13
C LEU A 2 17.47 -21.79 11.97
N ASN A 3 17.45 -20.48 12.17
CA ASN A 3 18.61 -19.61 12.13
C ASN A 3 19.00 -19.18 13.55
N ILE A 4 20.24 -19.45 13.96
CA ILE A 4 20.67 -19.19 15.33
C ILE A 4 21.77 -18.15 15.34
N PHE A 5 21.63 -17.15 16.20
CA PHE A 5 22.54 -16.03 16.25
C PHE A 5 23.19 -15.85 17.62
N THR A 6 24.52 -15.89 17.63
CA THR A 6 25.36 -15.64 18.80
C THR A 6 26.03 -14.26 18.69
N LEU A 7 26.41 -13.71 19.84
CA LEU A 7 27.15 -12.45 19.89
C LEU A 7 28.64 -12.74 20.13
N ALA A 8 29.50 -12.32 19.19
CA ALA A 8 30.95 -12.41 19.35
C ALA A 8 31.62 -11.08 18.98
N ASN A 9 32.39 -10.51 19.91
CA ASN A 9 33.05 -9.21 19.73
C ASN A 9 32.10 -8.08 19.27
N GLY A 10 30.89 -8.05 19.85
CA GLY A 10 29.84 -7.07 19.53
C GLY A 10 29.23 -7.23 18.15
N ARG A 11 29.43 -8.37 17.47
CA ARG A 11 28.84 -8.67 16.16
C ARG A 11 27.96 -9.91 16.25
N LEU A 12 26.90 -9.90 15.46
CA LEU A 12 25.98 -11.01 15.32
C LEU A 12 26.53 -12.03 14.31
N PHE A 13 26.69 -13.29 14.74
CA PHE A 13 27.12 -14.40 13.89
C PHE A 13 26.01 -15.44 13.79
N GLN A 14 25.75 -15.88 12.57
CA GLN A 14 24.86 -17.01 12.32
C GLN A 14 25.64 -18.31 12.53
N GLU A 15 25.10 -19.19 13.36
CA GLU A 15 25.59 -20.54 13.58
C GLU A 15 24.77 -21.52 12.74
N GLU A 16 25.45 -22.39 11.99
CA GLU A 16 24.81 -23.50 11.28
C GLU A 16 24.59 -24.65 12.25
N ILE A 17 23.35 -25.17 12.31
CA ILE A 17 22.96 -26.24 13.24
C ILE A 17 22.21 -27.30 12.45
N GLU A 18 22.75 -28.52 12.49
CA GLU A 18 22.15 -29.69 11.87
C GLU A 18 21.52 -30.64 12.90
N SER A 19 21.76 -30.41 14.20
CA SER A 19 21.26 -31.28 15.28
C SER A 19 20.98 -30.57 16.61
N LEU A 20 20.14 -31.20 17.44
CA LEU A 20 19.88 -30.75 18.82
C LEU A 20 21.15 -30.71 19.70
N GLU A 21 22.11 -31.59 19.43
CA GLU A 21 23.38 -31.65 20.15
C GLU A 21 24.26 -30.43 19.84
N GLU A 22 24.26 -29.96 18.60
CA GLU A 22 24.94 -28.73 18.20
C GLU A 22 24.27 -27.50 18.79
N LEU A 23 22.93 -27.45 18.80
CA LEU A 23 22.15 -26.41 19.49
C LEU A 23 22.60 -26.23 20.95
N SER A 24 22.90 -27.34 21.62
CA SER A 24 23.30 -27.32 23.02
C SER A 24 24.65 -26.67 23.32
N ARG A 25 25.47 -26.42 22.28
CA ARG A 25 26.82 -25.85 22.42
C ARG A 25 26.83 -24.33 22.40
N PHE A 26 25.74 -23.69 22.00
CA PHE A 26 25.65 -22.25 21.83
C PHE A 26 24.71 -21.61 22.86
N GLN A 27 25.00 -20.36 23.19
CA GLN A 27 24.11 -19.46 23.92
C GLN A 27 23.71 -18.32 22.97
N PRO A 28 22.63 -18.50 22.19
CA PRO A 28 22.20 -17.48 21.26
C PRO A 28 21.55 -16.30 21.99
N ILE A 29 21.59 -15.13 21.37
CA ILE A 29 20.79 -13.97 21.78
C ILE A 29 19.51 -13.85 20.93
N TRP A 30 19.50 -14.47 19.75
CA TRP A 30 18.38 -14.47 18.83
C TRP A 30 18.29 -15.81 18.09
N VAL A 31 17.10 -16.39 18.09
CA VAL A 31 16.74 -17.59 17.34
C VAL A 31 15.60 -17.22 16.40
N ASP A 32 15.84 -17.33 15.11
CA ASP A 32 14.88 -16.99 14.07
C ASP A 32 14.37 -18.26 13.39
N LEU A 33 13.06 -18.41 13.38
CA LEU A 33 12.35 -19.55 12.84
C LEU A 33 11.56 -19.13 11.60
N GLU A 34 12.12 -19.40 10.42
CA GLU A 34 11.50 -19.18 9.12
C GLU A 34 10.79 -20.46 8.66
N SER A 35 9.46 -20.47 8.58
CA SER A 35 8.64 -21.65 8.26
C SER A 35 9.11 -22.93 9.01
N PRO A 36 9.18 -22.92 10.35
CA PRO A 36 9.83 -23.99 11.11
C PRO A 36 9.08 -25.32 11.00
N THR A 37 9.85 -26.39 10.78
CA THR A 37 9.34 -27.76 10.78
C THR A 37 8.90 -28.19 12.18
N LEU A 38 8.05 -29.23 12.25
CA LEU A 38 7.65 -29.81 13.54
C LEU A 38 8.85 -30.33 14.36
N GLU A 39 9.93 -30.73 13.69
CA GLU A 39 11.16 -31.17 14.35
C GLU A 39 11.92 -29.99 14.97
N GLU A 40 12.11 -28.89 14.22
CA GLU A 40 12.72 -27.66 14.74
C GLU A 40 11.92 -27.09 15.92
N LYS A 41 10.58 -27.07 15.84
CA LYS A 41 9.72 -26.65 16.97
C LYS A 41 9.92 -27.54 18.20
N ARG A 42 10.10 -28.87 18.03
CA ARG A 42 10.40 -29.79 19.13
C ARG A 42 11.77 -29.53 19.73
N TRP A 43 12.78 -29.20 18.93
CA TRP A 43 14.11 -28.85 19.44
C TRP A 43 14.04 -27.61 20.34
N ILE A 44 13.29 -26.57 19.93
CA ILE A 44 13.08 -25.39 20.76
C ILE A 44 12.43 -25.75 22.10
N LYS A 45 11.36 -26.54 22.07
CA LYS A 45 10.66 -26.97 23.28
C LYS A 45 11.55 -27.81 24.20
N GLN A 46 12.33 -28.73 23.67
CA GLN A 46 13.19 -29.61 24.46
C GLN A 46 14.39 -28.89 25.05
N TYR A 47 15.02 -27.98 24.30
CA TYR A 47 16.24 -27.33 24.73
C TYR A 47 15.98 -26.05 25.53
N PHE A 48 15.11 -25.18 25.03
CA PHE A 48 14.82 -23.88 25.65
C PHE A 48 13.66 -23.92 26.65
N GLY A 49 12.85 -24.99 26.62
CA GLY A 49 11.63 -25.08 27.43
C GLY A 49 10.50 -24.16 26.96
N LEU A 50 10.66 -23.54 25.79
CA LEU A 50 9.73 -22.58 25.20
C LEU A 50 8.72 -23.28 24.30
N SER A 51 7.43 -22.98 24.49
CA SER A 51 6.36 -23.53 23.65
C SER A 51 5.86 -22.45 22.70
N ILE A 52 6.03 -22.68 21.39
CA ILE A 52 5.50 -21.77 20.37
C ILE A 52 3.99 -22.03 20.25
N PRO A 53 3.13 -21.01 20.44
CA PRO A 53 1.69 -21.15 20.29
C PRO A 53 1.29 -21.64 18.89
N GLU A 54 0.26 -22.49 18.78
CA GLU A 54 -0.22 -22.99 17.48
C GLU A 54 -0.81 -21.87 16.62
N ASP A 55 -1.42 -20.88 17.27
CA ASP A 55 -2.04 -19.69 16.68
C ASP A 55 -1.06 -18.53 16.47
N ALA A 56 0.26 -18.76 16.63
CA ALA A 56 1.25 -17.69 16.58
C ALA A 56 1.20 -16.90 15.25
N MET A 57 0.85 -17.58 14.15
CA MET A 57 0.76 -17.02 12.80
C MET A 57 -0.68 -16.68 12.38
N ASP A 58 -1.68 -16.85 13.25
CA ASP A 58 -3.07 -16.58 12.90
C ASP A 58 -3.27 -15.08 12.58
N GLU A 59 -4.00 -14.78 11.51
CA GLU A 59 -4.27 -13.38 11.12
C GLU A 59 -5.41 -12.77 11.95
N ASP A 60 -6.39 -13.59 12.35
CA ASP A 60 -7.60 -13.22 13.10
C ASP A 60 -7.38 -13.32 14.62
N ILE A 61 -6.61 -12.38 15.16
CA ILE A 61 -6.36 -12.28 16.60
C ILE A 61 -6.85 -10.92 17.11
N GLU A 62 -7.54 -10.93 18.25
CA GLU A 62 -7.91 -9.70 18.95
C GLU A 62 -6.67 -8.85 19.28
N GLU A 63 -6.81 -7.52 19.25
CA GLU A 63 -5.69 -6.59 19.50
C GLU A 63 -5.02 -6.78 20.88
N SER A 64 -5.80 -7.19 21.88
CA SER A 64 -5.32 -7.54 23.23
C SER A 64 -4.47 -8.82 23.27
N ALA A 65 -4.65 -9.72 22.31
CA ALA A 65 -3.89 -10.98 22.20
C ALA A 65 -2.63 -10.84 21.32
N ARG A 66 -2.39 -9.65 20.73
CA ARG A 66 -1.13 -9.37 20.02
C ARG A 66 0.04 -9.07 20.96
N PHE A 67 -0.23 -8.54 22.15
CA PHE A 67 0.81 -8.09 23.09
C PHE A 67 0.44 -8.49 24.51
N TYR A 68 1.12 -9.50 25.05
CA TYR A 68 0.84 -9.98 26.41
C TYR A 68 2.09 -10.56 27.06
N GLU A 69 2.02 -10.67 28.38
CA GLU A 69 3.01 -11.36 29.22
C GLU A 69 2.32 -12.60 29.80
N GLU A 70 2.94 -13.77 29.65
CA GLU A 70 2.46 -15.00 30.27
C GLU A 70 2.87 -15.09 31.75
N ASP A 71 2.17 -15.93 32.52
CA ASP A 71 2.48 -16.18 33.94
C ASP A 71 3.92 -16.68 34.17
N ASN A 72 4.52 -17.29 33.15
CA ASN A 72 5.91 -17.76 33.16
C ASN A 72 6.93 -16.65 32.85
N GLY A 73 6.50 -15.40 32.65
CA GLY A 73 7.37 -14.25 32.33
C GLY A 73 7.81 -14.14 30.87
N GLU A 74 7.24 -14.95 29.96
CA GLU A 74 7.44 -14.82 28.52
C GLU A 74 6.60 -13.67 27.97
N LEU A 75 7.26 -12.76 27.25
CA LEU A 75 6.60 -11.67 26.54
C LEU A 75 6.32 -12.12 25.11
N HIS A 76 5.07 -12.00 24.71
CA HIS A 76 4.60 -12.30 23.36
C HIS A 76 4.24 -11.00 22.64
N ILE A 77 4.87 -10.79 21.49
CA ILE A 77 4.64 -9.63 20.62
C ILE A 77 4.37 -10.16 19.23
N ARG A 78 3.18 -9.89 18.69
CA ARG A 78 2.81 -10.24 17.32
C ARG A 78 2.75 -8.94 16.53
N SER A 79 3.59 -8.83 15.49
CA SER A 79 3.67 -7.62 14.69
C SER A 79 3.77 -7.92 13.20
N ASP A 80 3.13 -7.07 12.38
CA ASP A 80 3.17 -7.14 10.93
C ASP A 80 4.44 -6.45 10.41
N PHE A 81 5.02 -6.97 9.33
CA PHE A 81 6.14 -6.36 8.59
C PHE A 81 5.79 -6.21 7.11
N LEU A 82 6.20 -5.11 6.50
CA LEU A 82 5.92 -4.85 5.09
C LEU A 82 6.86 -5.63 4.15
N ILE A 83 6.29 -6.20 3.10
CA ILE A 83 7.01 -6.61 1.89
C ILE A 83 6.51 -5.72 0.74
N ALA A 84 7.29 -4.71 0.39
CA ALA A 84 6.99 -3.77 -0.70
C ALA A 84 7.48 -4.31 -2.05
N ASP A 85 6.96 -5.47 -2.45
CA ASP A 85 7.17 -5.99 -3.80
C ASP A 85 6.43 -5.12 -4.83
N GLU A 86 6.98 -4.96 -6.03
CA GLU A 86 6.38 -4.09 -7.06
C GLU A 86 5.06 -4.63 -7.61
N ASP A 87 4.91 -5.95 -7.65
CA ASP A 87 3.77 -6.64 -8.24
C ASP A 87 2.76 -7.07 -7.17
N GLU A 88 3.24 -7.59 -6.03
CA GLU A 88 2.40 -8.13 -4.96
C GLU A 88 2.81 -7.64 -3.56
N PRO A 89 2.51 -6.37 -3.23
CA PRO A 89 2.80 -5.84 -1.90
C PRO A 89 1.92 -6.53 -0.86
N ARG A 90 2.55 -7.03 0.21
CA ARG A 90 1.87 -7.74 1.30
C ARG A 90 2.50 -7.44 2.64
N THR A 91 1.84 -7.88 3.70
CA THR A 91 2.34 -7.80 5.08
C THR A 91 2.52 -9.21 5.59
N VAL A 92 3.63 -9.46 6.27
CA VAL A 92 3.94 -10.76 6.89
C VAL A 92 3.87 -10.61 8.40
N ARG A 93 3.05 -11.44 9.05
CA ARG A 93 2.98 -11.50 10.50
C ARG A 93 4.23 -12.20 11.05
N CYS A 94 4.90 -11.52 11.96
CA CYS A 94 5.98 -12.08 12.76
C CYS A 94 5.55 -12.18 14.22
N ALA A 95 5.75 -13.35 14.84
CA ALA A 95 5.60 -13.52 16.27
C ALA A 95 6.96 -13.48 16.95
N PHE A 96 7.05 -12.76 18.06
CA PHE A 96 8.22 -12.66 18.90
C PHE A 96 7.91 -13.18 20.29
N ILE A 97 8.82 -13.98 20.82
CA ILE A 97 8.75 -14.48 22.20
C ILE A 97 10.07 -14.13 22.88
N LEU A 98 9.99 -13.47 24.03
CA LEU A 98 11.16 -13.07 24.81
C LEU A 98 10.94 -13.39 26.29
N ASN A 99 11.73 -14.32 26.82
CA ASN A 99 11.77 -14.59 28.25
C ASN A 99 12.79 -13.68 28.94
N GLN A 100 12.35 -12.86 29.89
CA GLN A 100 13.25 -11.99 30.67
C GLN A 100 13.43 -12.43 32.11
N HIS A 101 12.39 -13.03 32.69
CA HIS A 101 12.28 -13.17 34.15
C HIS A 101 12.46 -14.61 34.63
N ASN A 102 12.14 -15.60 33.80
CA ASN A 102 12.23 -16.98 34.20
C ASN A 102 13.62 -17.54 33.95
N ALA A 103 14.45 -17.43 35.00
CA ALA A 103 15.83 -17.89 35.03
C ALA A 103 15.97 -19.42 35.05
N ASP A 104 14.89 -20.16 35.28
CA ASP A 104 14.91 -21.63 35.23
C ASP A 104 14.91 -22.16 33.78
N LEU A 105 14.51 -21.33 32.82
CA LEU A 105 14.48 -21.67 31.41
C LEU A 105 15.74 -21.18 30.69
N LYS A 106 16.27 -22.01 29.79
CA LYS A 106 17.37 -21.60 28.89
C LYS A 106 16.96 -20.54 27.87
N SER A 107 15.66 -20.25 27.73
CA SER A 107 15.15 -19.17 26.89
C SER A 107 15.41 -17.77 27.48
N GLN A 108 15.86 -17.66 28.74
CA GLN A 108 16.10 -16.37 29.37
C GLN A 108 17.13 -15.53 28.58
N GLY A 109 16.73 -14.31 28.21
CA GLY A 109 17.58 -13.38 27.47
C GLY A 109 17.76 -13.72 26.00
N VAL A 110 16.97 -14.65 25.45
CA VAL A 110 16.98 -15.04 24.05
C VAL A 110 15.69 -14.56 23.38
N LEU A 111 15.82 -13.83 22.26
CA LEU A 111 14.68 -13.49 21.41
C LEU A 111 14.38 -14.67 20.47
N PHE A 112 13.11 -15.06 20.38
CA PHE A 112 12.63 -15.99 19.37
C PHE A 112 11.76 -15.21 18.38
N SER A 113 12.07 -15.27 17.08
CA SER A 113 11.18 -14.79 16.02
C SER A 113 10.62 -15.95 15.23
N ILE A 114 9.34 -15.89 14.89
CA ILE A 114 8.64 -16.90 14.10
C ILE A 114 7.91 -16.19 12.97
N HIS A 115 8.08 -16.66 11.74
CA HIS A 115 7.41 -16.15 10.54
C HIS A 115 7.38 -17.23 9.46
N ASP A 116 6.48 -17.09 8.49
CA ASP A 116 6.28 -18.08 7.42
C ASP A 116 7.02 -17.73 6.11
N GLU A 117 7.61 -16.53 5.99
CA GLU A 117 8.25 -16.03 4.77
C GLU A 117 9.48 -15.17 5.08
N ASP A 118 10.48 -15.14 4.19
CA ASP A 118 11.66 -14.25 4.33
C ASP A 118 11.26 -12.77 4.32
N VAL A 119 11.53 -12.08 5.44
CA VAL A 119 11.22 -10.66 5.62
C VAL A 119 12.46 -9.80 5.29
N PRO A 120 12.38 -8.85 4.34
CA PRO A 120 13.52 -8.02 3.92
C PRO A 120 14.24 -7.30 5.07
N VAL A 121 13.47 -6.81 6.06
CA VAL A 121 13.97 -6.13 7.25
C VAL A 121 14.88 -7.05 8.09
N PHE A 122 14.52 -8.33 8.25
CA PHE A 122 15.30 -9.30 9.00
C PHE A 122 16.65 -9.56 8.32
N ARG A 123 16.62 -9.77 7.00
CA ARG A 123 17.83 -9.94 6.19
C ARG A 123 18.74 -8.73 6.26
N LEU A 124 18.18 -7.52 6.20
CA LEU A 124 18.93 -6.27 6.32
C LEU A 124 19.59 -6.14 7.69
N LEU A 125 18.86 -6.42 8.78
CA LEU A 125 19.41 -6.37 10.13
C LEU A 125 20.56 -7.37 10.31
N ARG A 126 20.39 -8.63 9.88
CA ARG A 126 21.45 -9.65 9.93
C ARG A 126 22.73 -9.18 9.23
N MET A 127 22.59 -8.58 8.04
CA MET A 127 23.73 -8.03 7.30
C MET A 127 24.40 -6.86 8.03
N ARG A 128 23.63 -5.94 8.60
CA ARG A 128 24.14 -4.78 9.35
C ARG A 128 24.85 -5.23 10.63
N ALA A 129 24.22 -6.08 11.44
CA ALA A 129 24.72 -6.56 12.73
C ALA A 129 25.99 -7.43 12.62
N ARG A 130 26.20 -8.10 11.49
CA ARG A 130 27.45 -8.81 11.21
C ARG A 130 28.62 -7.86 10.92
N ARG A 131 28.34 -6.65 10.42
CA ARG A 131 29.38 -5.70 9.97
C ARG A 131 29.68 -4.62 11.01
N ALA A 132 28.67 -4.15 11.73
CA ALA A 132 28.76 -3.06 12.70
C ALA A 132 28.90 -3.60 14.15
N PRO A 133 30.09 -3.48 14.77
CA PRO A 133 30.28 -3.86 16.17
C PRO A 133 29.49 -2.95 17.10
N GLY A 134 28.83 -3.51 18.11
CA GLY A 134 28.06 -2.75 19.10
C GLY A 134 26.73 -2.23 18.56
N LEU A 135 26.25 -2.74 17.41
CA LEU A 135 24.89 -2.47 16.94
C LEU A 135 23.83 -3.24 17.72
N ILE A 136 24.22 -4.40 18.26
CA ILE A 136 23.36 -5.30 19.04
C ILE A 136 24.19 -5.78 20.23
N GLU A 137 23.67 -5.54 21.42
CA GLU A 137 24.24 -5.97 22.70
C GLU A 137 23.39 -7.06 23.38
N ASP A 138 22.07 -7.01 23.20
CA ASP A 138 21.14 -7.97 23.78
C ASP A 138 19.93 -8.28 22.88
N ALA A 139 19.10 -9.24 23.30
CA ALA A 139 17.89 -9.66 22.61
C ALA A 139 16.84 -8.54 22.41
N LYS A 140 16.81 -7.54 23.30
CA LYS A 140 15.84 -6.44 23.24
C LYS A 140 16.26 -5.44 22.17
N GLU A 141 17.56 -5.23 22.02
CA GLU A 141 18.11 -4.41 20.95
C GLU A 141 17.88 -5.06 19.58
N VAL A 142 17.97 -6.39 19.45
CA VAL A 142 17.55 -7.06 18.20
C VAL A 142 16.11 -6.66 17.83
N LEU A 143 15.19 -6.72 18.79
CA LEU A 143 13.79 -6.40 18.55
C LEU A 143 13.57 -4.91 18.24
N LEU A 144 14.25 -4.00 18.96
CA LEU A 144 14.20 -2.56 18.66
C LEU A 144 14.75 -2.25 17.27
N LYS A 145 15.89 -2.84 16.89
CA LYS A 145 16.50 -2.65 15.56
C LYS A 145 15.64 -3.23 14.43
N LEU A 146 14.84 -4.27 14.67
CA LEU A 146 13.86 -4.75 13.71
C LEU A 146 12.75 -3.72 13.49
N PHE A 147 12.20 -3.15 14.56
CA PHE A 147 11.15 -2.12 14.45
C PHE A 147 11.65 -0.80 13.88
N ASP A 148 12.87 -0.40 14.22
CA ASP A 148 13.57 0.74 13.62
C ASP A 148 13.74 0.54 12.10
N ALA A 149 14.28 -0.62 11.70
CA ALA A 149 14.46 -0.94 10.29
C ALA A 149 13.12 -1.10 9.51
N ASP A 150 12.04 -1.53 10.18
CA ASP A 150 10.69 -1.56 9.58
C ASP A 150 10.12 -0.15 9.35
N ALA A 151 10.37 0.78 10.28
CA ALA A 151 10.04 2.19 10.11
C ALA A 151 10.86 2.83 8.98
N GLU A 152 12.18 2.59 8.91
CA GLU A 152 13.04 3.02 7.80
C GLU A 152 12.54 2.47 6.46
N TYR A 153 12.27 1.16 6.39
CA TYR A 153 11.78 0.50 5.18
C TYR A 153 10.43 1.07 4.71
N SER A 154 9.55 1.38 5.67
CA SER A 154 8.28 2.06 5.40
C SER A 154 8.50 3.47 4.86
N ALA A 155 9.47 4.23 5.39
CA ALA A 155 9.82 5.57 4.93
C ALA A 155 10.30 5.56 3.47
N ASP A 156 11.25 4.68 3.14
CA ASP A 156 11.79 4.52 1.79
C ASP A 156 10.66 4.16 0.80
N THR A 157 9.73 3.29 1.22
CA THR A 157 8.60 2.89 0.39
C THR A 157 7.63 4.06 0.14
N LEU A 158 7.40 4.93 1.14
CA LEU A 158 6.57 6.13 0.98
C LEU A 158 7.18 7.13 -0.01
N GLU A 159 8.51 7.30 -0.01
CA GLU A 159 9.20 8.11 -1.01
C GLU A 159 8.97 7.57 -2.42
N GLY A 160 9.07 6.24 -2.60
CA GLY A 160 8.73 5.58 -3.86
C GLY A 160 7.28 5.82 -4.32
N ILE A 161 6.32 5.85 -3.38
CA ILE A 161 4.92 6.20 -3.68
C ILE A 161 4.83 7.65 -4.16
N TYR A 162 5.52 8.58 -3.50
CA TYR A 162 5.49 9.99 -3.87
C TYR A 162 5.92 10.21 -5.33
N ASP A 163 7.01 9.55 -5.74
CA ASP A 163 7.57 9.61 -7.09
C ASP A 163 6.63 9.00 -8.14
N LYS A 164 6.04 7.84 -7.82
CA LYS A 164 5.04 7.18 -8.68
C LYS A 164 3.80 8.07 -8.86
N LEU A 165 3.33 8.74 -7.80
CA LEU A 165 2.22 9.71 -7.87
C LEU A 165 2.60 10.98 -8.62
N GLU A 166 3.84 11.48 -8.51
CA GLU A 166 4.29 12.63 -9.31
C GLU A 166 4.28 12.30 -10.81
N THR A 167 4.73 11.10 -11.17
CA THR A 167 4.68 10.60 -12.55
C THR A 167 3.25 10.50 -13.07
N ALA A 168 2.33 9.96 -12.27
CA ALA A 168 0.90 9.92 -12.60
C ALA A 168 0.30 11.34 -12.75
N GLY A 169 0.65 12.25 -11.85
CA GLY A 169 0.20 13.64 -11.88
C GLY A 169 0.65 14.39 -13.14
N LYS A 170 1.90 14.20 -13.57
CA LYS A 170 2.40 14.80 -14.84
C LYS A 170 1.59 14.35 -16.04
N LYS A 171 1.17 13.07 -16.10
CA LYS A 171 0.32 12.56 -17.19
C LYS A 171 -1.04 13.23 -17.20
N VAL A 172 -1.71 13.30 -16.04
CA VAL A 172 -3.07 13.87 -15.91
C VAL A 172 -3.08 15.38 -16.17
N LEU A 173 -2.07 16.11 -15.69
CA LEU A 173 -2.02 17.57 -15.81
C LEU A 173 -1.49 18.07 -17.17
N SER A 174 -1.14 17.17 -18.09
CA SER A 174 -0.61 17.52 -19.42
C SER A 174 -1.66 18.12 -20.37
N GLY A 175 -2.97 17.99 -20.07
CA GLY A 175 -4.07 18.61 -20.80
C GLY A 175 -4.68 17.77 -21.93
N ASP A 176 -3.90 16.89 -22.55
CA ASP A 176 -4.37 15.97 -23.61
C ASP A 176 -4.60 14.55 -23.06
N VAL A 177 -5.48 14.45 -22.07
CA VAL A 177 -5.76 13.17 -21.41
C VAL A 177 -6.72 12.35 -22.26
N THR A 178 -6.28 11.18 -22.73
CA THR A 178 -7.17 10.19 -23.37
C THR A 178 -7.81 9.29 -22.33
N ASP A 179 -8.96 8.68 -22.65
CA ASP A 179 -9.64 7.76 -21.72
C ASP A 179 -8.78 6.54 -21.37
N ALA A 180 -7.96 6.05 -22.32
CA ALA A 180 -7.00 4.97 -22.06
C ALA A 180 -5.91 5.39 -21.08
N MET A 181 -5.31 6.59 -21.27
CA MET A 181 -4.32 7.13 -20.35
C MET A 181 -4.91 7.40 -18.97
N ALA A 182 -6.16 7.89 -18.90
CA ALA A 182 -6.87 8.09 -17.64
C ALA A 182 -7.05 6.76 -16.89
N GLY A 183 -7.42 5.67 -17.60
CA GLY A 183 -7.50 4.33 -17.03
C GLY A 183 -6.17 3.82 -16.48
N GLU A 184 -5.07 3.99 -17.22
CA GLU A 184 -3.72 3.64 -16.76
C GLU A 184 -3.32 4.42 -15.50
N VAL A 185 -3.60 5.72 -15.46
CA VAL A 185 -3.29 6.57 -14.31
C VAL A 185 -4.13 6.17 -13.10
N LEU A 186 -5.44 5.93 -13.26
CA LEU A 186 -6.29 5.46 -12.17
C LEU A 186 -5.79 4.12 -11.60
N GLY A 187 -5.37 3.19 -12.46
CA GLY A 187 -4.77 1.93 -12.02
C GLY A 187 -3.46 2.12 -11.25
N ALA A 188 -2.61 3.06 -11.69
CA ALA A 188 -1.37 3.40 -10.98
C ALA A 188 -1.66 4.04 -9.61
N ILE A 189 -2.61 4.98 -9.53
CA ILE A 189 -3.05 5.63 -8.30
C ILE A 189 -3.62 4.60 -7.32
N ALA A 190 -4.47 3.68 -7.80
CA ALA A 190 -5.05 2.62 -6.96
C ALA A 190 -3.98 1.71 -6.33
N ARG A 191 -2.94 1.33 -7.09
CA ARG A 191 -1.80 0.57 -6.52
C ARG A 191 -1.06 1.35 -5.43
N GLN A 192 -0.88 2.66 -5.63
CA GLN A 192 -0.21 3.51 -4.64
C GLN A 192 -1.08 3.72 -3.39
N GLU A 193 -2.39 3.78 -3.54
CA GLU A 193 -3.35 3.88 -2.43
C GLU A 193 -3.31 2.64 -1.54
N ASP A 194 -3.37 1.43 -2.14
CA ASP A 194 -3.27 0.18 -1.39
C ASP A 194 -1.95 0.08 -0.62
N LEU A 195 -0.82 0.40 -1.27
CA LEU A 195 0.49 0.38 -0.63
C LEU A 195 0.61 1.40 0.51
N ASN A 196 0.12 2.63 0.33
CA ASN A 196 0.09 3.65 1.38
C ASN A 196 -0.77 3.19 2.57
N GLY A 197 -1.92 2.55 2.30
CA GLY A 197 -2.79 1.96 3.32
C GLY A 197 -2.13 0.84 4.11
N ARG A 198 -1.36 -0.04 3.44
CA ARG A 198 -0.57 -1.10 4.09
C ARG A 198 0.50 -0.52 4.99
N ILE A 199 1.27 0.45 4.50
CA ILE A 199 2.31 1.15 5.30
C ILE A 199 1.69 1.77 6.54
N ARG A 200 0.56 2.48 6.41
CA ARG A 200 -0.13 3.07 7.56
C ARG A 200 -0.56 2.03 8.60
N ARG A 201 -1.05 0.87 8.17
CA ARG A 201 -1.38 -0.23 9.11
C ARG A 201 -0.14 -0.80 9.79
N ASN A 202 0.93 -1.02 9.02
CA ASN A 202 2.21 -1.53 9.50
C ASN A 202 2.82 -0.62 10.58
N VAL A 203 2.94 0.68 10.26
CA VAL A 203 3.46 1.71 11.17
C VAL A 203 2.64 1.81 12.47
N MET A 204 1.31 1.68 12.40
CA MET A 204 0.45 1.64 13.60
C MET A 204 0.74 0.42 14.48
N ASP A 205 0.99 -0.72 13.85
CA ASP A 205 1.28 -1.96 14.56
C ASP A 205 2.66 -1.92 15.22
N THR A 206 3.69 -1.46 14.49
CA THR A 206 5.03 -1.18 15.01
C THR A 206 5.00 -0.20 16.18
N ARG A 207 4.20 0.89 16.08
CA ARG A 207 3.97 1.82 17.20
C ARG A 207 3.45 1.12 18.44
N ARG A 208 2.48 0.21 18.29
CA ARG A 208 1.87 -0.53 19.41
C ARG A 208 2.88 -1.48 20.05
N ALA A 209 3.67 -2.19 19.25
CA ALA A 209 4.73 -3.08 19.73
C ALA A 209 5.80 -2.33 20.53
N VAL A 210 6.34 -1.24 19.98
CA VAL A 210 7.34 -0.39 20.66
C VAL A 210 6.75 0.21 21.94
N SER A 211 5.51 0.70 21.89
CA SER A 211 4.82 1.24 23.07
C SER A 211 4.60 0.16 24.15
N PHE A 212 4.33 -1.09 23.76
CA PHE A 212 4.23 -2.21 24.68
C PHE A 212 5.57 -2.49 25.38
N MET A 213 6.67 -2.54 24.63
CA MET A 213 8.02 -2.70 25.19
C MET A 213 8.37 -1.59 26.19
N MET A 214 7.96 -0.35 25.93
CA MET A 214 8.16 0.75 26.88
C MET A 214 7.30 0.58 28.15
N ARG A 215 6.04 0.12 28.02
CA ARG A 215 5.13 -0.07 29.16
C ARG A 215 5.49 -1.27 30.03
N SER A 216 6.03 -2.34 29.45
CA SER A 216 6.49 -3.53 30.19
C SER A 216 7.78 -3.28 30.99
N LYS A 217 8.40 -2.10 30.85
CA LYS A 217 9.63 -1.68 31.58
C LYS A 217 10.81 -2.63 31.37
N MET A 218 10.84 -3.33 30.23
CA MET A 218 11.95 -4.21 29.85
C MET A 218 13.20 -3.47 29.38
N LEU A 219 13.05 -2.22 28.94
CA LEU A 219 14.11 -1.45 28.30
C LEU A 219 14.99 -0.75 29.35
N ASN A 220 16.30 -0.73 29.10
CA ASN A 220 17.22 0.13 29.84
C ASN A 220 17.08 1.60 29.40
N ALA A 221 17.83 2.52 30.01
CA ALA A 221 17.70 3.96 29.71
C ALA A 221 18.03 4.32 28.25
N GLU A 222 19.03 3.68 27.65
CA GLU A 222 19.45 3.92 26.27
C GLU A 222 18.42 3.34 25.29
N GLN A 223 18.02 2.08 25.49
CA GLN A 223 16.97 1.40 24.74
C GLN A 223 15.62 2.14 24.80
N PHE A 224 15.31 2.78 25.94
CA PHE A 224 14.09 3.57 26.09
C PHE A 224 14.12 4.88 25.29
N GLU A 225 15.29 5.53 25.19
CA GLU A 225 15.45 6.71 24.33
C GLU A 225 15.41 6.32 22.85
N GLU A 226 15.99 5.18 22.46
CA GLU A 226 15.88 4.63 21.11
C GLU A 226 14.42 4.33 20.75
N ALA A 227 13.68 3.63 21.62
CA ALA A 227 12.24 3.41 21.43
C ALA A 227 11.46 4.73 21.23
N ARG A 228 11.84 5.79 21.95
CA ARG A 228 11.23 7.12 21.76
C ARG A 228 11.59 7.75 20.41
N GLN A 229 12.79 7.52 19.89
CA GLN A 229 13.17 7.96 18.54
C GLN A 229 12.33 7.25 17.49
N ILE A 230 12.23 5.92 17.55
CA ILE A 230 11.39 5.12 16.66
C ILE A 230 9.94 5.63 16.66
N LEU A 231 9.35 5.91 17.84
CA LEU A 231 8.00 6.46 17.92
C LEU A 231 7.85 7.85 17.27
N ARG A 232 8.86 8.71 17.36
CA ARG A 232 8.85 10.02 16.69
C ARG A 232 8.93 9.90 15.18
N ASP A 233 9.74 8.96 14.70
CA ASP A 233 9.88 8.70 13.26
C ASP A 233 8.56 8.14 12.71
N ILE A 234 7.92 7.22 13.43
CA ILE A 234 6.56 6.73 13.14
C ILE A 234 5.53 7.88 13.10
N ASP A 235 5.57 8.85 14.02
CA ASP A 235 4.68 10.02 13.98
C ASP A 235 4.88 10.88 12.71
N SER A 236 6.13 10.96 12.23
CA SER A 236 6.43 11.62 10.96
C SER A 236 5.87 10.84 9.76
N LEU A 237 6.02 9.51 9.76
CA LEU A 237 5.48 8.63 8.73
C LEU A 237 3.96 8.75 8.65
N ASP A 238 3.26 8.77 9.78
CA ASP A 238 1.81 8.97 9.82
C ASP A 238 1.36 10.25 9.10
N SER A 239 2.06 11.35 9.39
CA SER A 239 1.78 12.63 8.73
C SER A 239 2.03 12.54 7.22
N HIS A 240 3.06 11.81 6.81
CA HIS A 240 3.38 11.58 5.41
C HIS A 240 2.33 10.71 4.70
N THR A 241 1.85 9.62 5.33
CA THR A 241 0.78 8.79 4.77
C THR A 241 -0.52 9.59 4.55
N ALA A 242 -0.86 10.47 5.48
CA ALA A 242 -2.03 11.35 5.36
C ALA A 242 -1.89 12.33 4.19
N PHE A 243 -0.71 12.96 4.05
CA PHE A 243 -0.41 13.83 2.91
C PHE A 243 -0.50 13.08 1.57
N LEU A 244 0.00 11.84 1.50
CA LEU A 244 -0.11 11.02 0.29
C LEU A 244 -1.56 10.65 -0.04
N PHE A 245 -2.41 10.38 0.95
CA PHE A 245 -3.84 10.17 0.73
C PHE A 245 -4.51 11.40 0.10
N ASP A 246 -4.18 12.61 0.57
CA ASP A 246 -4.70 13.85 -0.03
C ASP A 246 -4.23 14.01 -1.49
N LYS A 247 -2.96 13.70 -1.77
CA LYS A 247 -2.41 13.72 -3.14
C LYS A 247 -3.10 12.67 -4.04
N ILE A 248 -3.33 11.46 -3.53
CA ILE A 248 -4.06 10.39 -4.21
C ILE A 248 -5.47 10.85 -4.58
N ASN A 249 -6.22 11.39 -3.62
CA ASN A 249 -7.58 11.87 -3.83
C ASN A 249 -7.62 13.01 -4.86
N PHE A 250 -6.71 13.98 -4.74
CA PHE A 250 -6.58 15.07 -5.70
C PHE A 250 -6.34 14.56 -7.13
N LEU A 251 -5.42 13.60 -7.30
CA LEU A 251 -5.11 13.03 -8.62
C LEU A 251 -6.26 12.18 -9.16
N MET A 252 -6.96 11.43 -8.31
CA MET A 252 -8.14 10.67 -8.69
C MET A 252 -9.25 11.59 -9.20
N ASP A 253 -9.56 12.64 -8.44
CA ASP A 253 -10.57 13.65 -8.81
C ASP A 253 -10.20 14.41 -10.08
N ALA A 254 -8.93 14.81 -10.23
CA ALA A 254 -8.45 15.45 -11.44
C ALA A 254 -8.61 14.53 -12.66
N THR A 255 -8.26 13.25 -12.52
CA THR A 255 -8.37 12.26 -13.61
C THR A 255 -9.83 12.05 -14.03
N VAL A 256 -10.74 11.88 -13.06
CA VAL A 256 -12.19 11.80 -13.33
C VAL A 256 -12.71 13.10 -13.95
N GLY A 257 -12.22 14.26 -13.51
CA GLY A 257 -12.51 15.55 -14.11
C GLY A 257 -12.18 15.61 -15.60
N PHE A 258 -10.99 15.13 -16.00
CA PHE A 258 -10.60 15.05 -17.41
C PHE A 258 -11.47 14.07 -18.22
N ILE A 259 -11.82 12.91 -17.66
CA ILE A 259 -12.76 11.98 -18.30
C ILE A 259 -14.11 12.68 -18.56
N ASN A 260 -14.63 13.41 -17.58
CA ASN A 260 -15.88 14.16 -17.72
C ASN A 260 -15.77 15.27 -18.79
N ILE A 261 -14.62 15.95 -18.90
CA ILE A 261 -14.38 16.94 -19.95
C ILE A 261 -14.42 16.28 -21.34
N ASN A 262 -13.76 15.13 -21.51
CA ASN A 262 -13.78 14.38 -22.76
C ASN A 262 -15.19 13.91 -23.14
N GLN A 263 -15.92 13.34 -22.18
CA GLN A 263 -17.31 12.92 -22.39
C GLN A 263 -18.20 14.10 -22.79
N ASN A 264 -18.06 15.24 -22.12
CA ASN A 264 -18.79 16.46 -22.46
C ASN A 264 -18.45 16.98 -23.86
N LYS A 265 -17.19 16.85 -24.31
CA LYS A 265 -16.78 17.19 -25.69
C LYS A 265 -17.50 16.30 -26.71
N ILE A 266 -17.58 14.99 -26.46
CA ILE A 266 -18.30 14.04 -27.31
C ILE A 266 -19.80 14.38 -27.38
N ILE A 267 -20.44 14.58 -26.22
CA ILE A 267 -21.88 14.94 -26.13
C ILE A 267 -22.16 16.24 -26.87
N LYS A 268 -21.28 17.24 -26.75
CA LYS A 268 -21.40 18.53 -27.45
C LYS A 268 -21.38 18.36 -28.97
N ILE A 269 -20.51 17.49 -29.49
CA ILE A 269 -20.45 17.19 -30.93
C ILE A 269 -21.76 16.57 -31.42
N PHE A 270 -22.26 15.53 -30.74
CA PHE A 270 -23.54 14.88 -31.11
C PHE A 270 -24.74 15.83 -31.00
N SER A 271 -24.75 16.69 -29.98
CA SER A 271 -25.81 17.69 -29.80
C SER A 271 -25.81 18.70 -30.95
N VAL A 272 -24.65 19.20 -31.36
CA VAL A 272 -24.54 20.13 -32.48
C VAL A 272 -24.92 19.45 -33.80
N ALA A 273 -24.47 18.22 -34.04
CA ALA A 273 -24.87 17.43 -35.22
C ALA A 273 -26.38 17.20 -35.27
N SER A 274 -27.01 16.89 -34.13
CA SER A 274 -28.45 16.69 -34.04
C SER A 274 -29.22 17.96 -34.35
N VAL A 275 -28.86 19.10 -33.76
CA VAL A 275 -29.51 20.39 -34.04
C VAL A 275 -29.32 20.81 -35.51
N ALA A 276 -28.20 20.45 -36.14
CA ALA A 276 -27.97 20.72 -37.56
C ALA A 276 -28.81 19.84 -38.50
N LEU A 277 -29.10 18.58 -38.13
CA LEU A 277 -29.76 17.60 -39.00
C LEU A 277 -31.26 17.41 -38.74
N LEU A 278 -31.74 17.66 -37.52
CA LEU A 278 -33.15 17.46 -37.16
C LEU A 278 -34.11 18.37 -37.96
N PRO A 279 -33.88 19.70 -38.10
CA PRO A 279 -34.79 20.56 -38.85
C PRO A 279 -34.87 20.22 -40.35
N PRO A 280 -33.77 19.98 -41.09
CA PRO A 280 -33.83 19.49 -42.47
C PRO A 280 -34.63 18.19 -42.60
N THR A 281 -34.44 17.26 -41.65
CA THR A 281 -35.15 15.97 -41.63
C THR A 281 -36.64 16.15 -41.39
N LEU A 282 -37.05 17.07 -40.52
CA LEU A 282 -38.45 17.41 -40.30
C LEU A 282 -39.08 18.02 -41.54
N ILE A 283 -38.37 18.94 -42.23
CA ILE A 283 -38.83 19.53 -43.48
C ILE A 283 -38.99 18.45 -44.55
N ALA A 284 -37.99 17.58 -44.71
CA ALA A 284 -38.06 16.47 -45.67
C ALA A 284 -39.22 15.52 -45.36
N SER A 285 -39.43 15.20 -44.08
CA SER A 285 -40.55 14.37 -43.61
C SER A 285 -41.90 15.02 -43.93
N LEU A 286 -42.06 16.33 -43.68
CA LEU A 286 -43.30 17.08 -43.96
C LEU A 286 -43.65 17.08 -45.46
N TYR A 287 -42.67 17.38 -46.31
CA TYR A 287 -42.86 17.37 -47.77
C TYR A 287 -42.88 15.96 -48.38
N GLY A 288 -42.53 14.93 -47.59
CA GLY A 288 -42.65 13.51 -47.96
C GLY A 288 -43.99 12.85 -47.58
N MET A 289 -44.92 13.58 -46.96
CA MET A 289 -46.21 13.03 -46.57
C MET A 289 -47.17 12.93 -47.77
N ASN A 290 -48.00 11.89 -47.81
CA ASN A 290 -48.94 11.62 -48.90
C ASN A 290 -50.31 12.28 -48.69
N PHE A 291 -50.37 13.59 -48.39
CA PHE A 291 -51.66 14.28 -48.24
C PHE A 291 -52.21 14.77 -49.59
N GLN A 292 -53.54 14.79 -49.73
CA GLN A 292 -54.21 15.27 -50.96
C GLN A 292 -54.14 16.79 -51.15
N TYR A 293 -54.06 17.57 -50.06
CA TYR A 293 -54.05 19.03 -50.13
C TYR A 293 -52.72 19.59 -49.59
N MET A 294 -51.77 19.77 -50.50
CA MET A 294 -50.45 20.37 -50.26
C MET A 294 -50.17 21.44 -51.33
N PRO A 295 -50.69 22.67 -51.16
CA PRO A 295 -50.64 23.70 -52.19
C PRO A 295 -49.20 24.05 -52.63
N GLU A 296 -48.22 23.89 -51.74
CA GLU A 296 -46.80 24.18 -51.95
C GLU A 296 -46.15 23.26 -53.01
N LEU A 297 -46.61 22.01 -53.15
CA LEU A 297 -46.08 21.04 -54.12
C LEU A 297 -46.44 21.38 -55.58
N SER A 298 -47.56 22.08 -55.78
CA SER A 298 -48.04 22.45 -57.13
C SER A 298 -47.30 23.65 -57.72
N GLN A 299 -46.50 24.36 -56.93
CA GLN A 299 -45.74 25.54 -57.36
C GLN A 299 -44.39 25.16 -57.97
N LYS A 300 -44.02 25.79 -59.08
CA LYS A 300 -42.71 25.60 -59.75
C LYS A 300 -41.50 25.86 -58.84
N TRP A 301 -41.67 26.69 -57.80
CA TRP A 301 -40.63 27.05 -56.84
C TRP A 301 -40.66 26.21 -55.55
N GLY A 302 -41.62 25.31 -55.37
CA GLY A 302 -41.78 24.53 -54.13
C GLY A 302 -40.57 23.66 -53.80
N TYR A 303 -40.01 22.96 -54.80
CA TYR A 303 -38.82 22.13 -54.61
C TYR A 303 -37.54 22.94 -54.29
N PRO A 304 -37.17 23.98 -55.08
CA PRO A 304 -36.07 24.88 -54.71
C PRO A 304 -36.24 25.56 -53.35
N TYR A 305 -37.47 25.95 -53.00
CA TYR A 305 -37.78 26.57 -51.72
C TYR A 305 -37.56 25.61 -50.55
N ALA A 306 -38.08 24.38 -50.63
CA ALA A 306 -37.88 23.36 -49.61
C ALA A 306 -36.38 23.03 -49.43
N LEU A 307 -35.62 22.89 -50.52
CA LEU A 307 -34.17 22.65 -50.46
C LEU A 307 -33.43 23.83 -49.80
N THR A 308 -33.78 25.06 -50.16
CA THR A 308 -33.20 26.26 -49.55
C THR A 308 -33.50 26.33 -48.06
N LEU A 309 -34.74 25.98 -47.66
CA LEU A 309 -35.17 25.97 -46.28
C LEU A 309 -34.44 24.89 -45.48
N MET A 310 -34.24 23.68 -46.04
CA MET A 310 -33.41 22.63 -45.45
C MET A 310 -31.98 23.11 -45.23
N VAL A 311 -31.32 23.65 -46.26
CA VAL A 311 -29.94 24.15 -46.16
C VAL A 311 -29.84 25.29 -45.14
N ALA A 312 -30.74 26.27 -45.20
CA ALA A 312 -30.78 27.39 -44.25
C ALA A 312 -30.97 26.91 -42.80
N SER A 313 -31.85 25.92 -42.59
CA SER A 313 -32.13 25.37 -41.27
C SER A 313 -30.96 24.60 -40.64
N ALA A 314 -30.05 24.04 -41.45
CA ALA A 314 -28.79 23.45 -40.97
C ALA A 314 -27.70 24.51 -40.75
N VAL A 315 -27.55 25.46 -41.68
CA VAL A 315 -26.46 26.44 -41.70
C VAL A 315 -26.61 27.50 -40.60
N VAL A 316 -27.84 27.97 -40.34
CA VAL A 316 -28.08 29.03 -39.34
C VAL A 316 -27.67 28.61 -37.91
N PRO A 317 -28.11 27.45 -37.38
CA PRO A 317 -27.64 26.97 -36.08
C PRO A 317 -26.13 26.70 -36.05
N MET A 318 -25.57 26.13 -37.12
CA MET A 318 -24.13 25.87 -37.21
C MET A 318 -23.30 27.15 -37.15
N TRP A 319 -23.73 28.21 -37.85
CA TRP A 319 -23.09 29.52 -37.79
C TRP A 319 -23.18 30.13 -36.37
N TYR A 320 -24.34 30.01 -35.74
CA TYR A 320 -24.55 30.47 -34.35
C TYR A 320 -23.62 29.75 -33.35
N PHE A 321 -23.54 28.41 -33.41
CA PHE A 321 -22.67 27.62 -32.55
C PHE A 321 -21.18 27.90 -32.80
N ARG A 322 -20.78 28.11 -34.07
CA ARG A 322 -19.42 28.50 -34.41
C ARG A 322 -19.04 29.84 -33.81
N ARG A 323 -19.94 30.83 -33.87
CA ARG A 323 -19.72 32.16 -33.29
C ARG A 323 -19.62 32.13 -31.76
N ARG A 324 -20.36 31.22 -31.11
CA ARG A 324 -20.32 30.99 -29.65
C ARG A 324 -19.09 30.19 -29.18
N GLY A 325 -18.22 29.73 -30.08
CA GLY A 325 -17.05 28.92 -29.73
C GLY A 325 -17.39 27.47 -29.37
N TRP A 326 -18.57 26.97 -29.75
CA TRP A 326 -18.99 25.61 -29.42
C TRP A 326 -18.34 24.54 -30.29
N LEU A 327 -17.83 24.95 -31.45
CA LEU A 327 -17.23 24.12 -32.49
C LEU A 327 -15.70 24.31 -32.59
N LYS A 328 -15.05 24.85 -31.56
CA LYS A 328 -13.60 24.93 -31.44
C LYS A 328 -13.03 23.75 -30.66
#